data_AF-A0A7S1VC25-F1
#
_entry.id   AF-A0A7S1VC25-F1
#
_cell.length_a   1.000
_cell.length_b   1.000
_cell.length_c   1.000
_cell.angle_alpha   90.00
_cell.angle_beta   90.00
_cell.angle_gamma   90.00
#
_symmetry.space_group_name_H-M   'P 1'
#
loop_
_entity.id
_entity.type
_entity.pdbx_description
1 polymer ?
#
loop_
_entity_poly.entity_id
_entity_poly.type
_entity_poly.pdbx_seq_one_letter_code
_entity_poly.pdbx_strand_id
1 'polypeptide(L)'
;DPVVTISQRRFLILICVGAIISSSSIIAMLAVDAEPGEDATAASRACRSIPFLYFIGWVLQYSSLCAKSCRLFKLASATNFRRAKLGEHDMVWIIALAL
;
A
#
# COMPACT_ATOMS: atom_id res chain seq x y z
N ASP A 1 -10.29 22.21 -1.50
CA ASP A 1 -9.83 22.10 -2.90
C ASP A 1 -10.59 21.07 -3.73
N PRO A 2 -11.07 21.45 -4.93
CA PRO A 2 -11.77 20.56 -5.86
C PRO A 2 -10.89 19.38 -6.34
N VAL A 3 -9.57 19.53 -6.28
CA VAL A 3 -8.58 18.49 -6.65
C VAL A 3 -8.69 17.24 -5.76
N VAL A 4 -8.94 17.41 -4.46
CA VAL A 4 -9.06 16.29 -3.49
C VAL A 4 -10.37 15.53 -3.69
N THR A 5 -11.42 16.22 -4.10
CA THR A 5 -12.74 15.61 -4.35
C THR A 5 -12.75 14.74 -5.61
N ILE A 6 -11.97 15.13 -6.63
CA ILE A 6 -11.85 14.40 -7.90
C ILE A 6 -11.08 13.08 -7.71
N SER A 7 -10.05 13.07 -6.86
CA SER A 7 -9.18 11.89 -6.66
C SER A 7 -9.72 10.81 -5.72
N GLN A 8 -10.95 10.94 -5.19
CA GLN A 8 -11.51 10.03 -4.17
C GLN A 8 -10.58 9.88 -2.95
N ARG A 9 -10.89 10.61 -1.87
CA ARG A 9 -10.10 10.70 -0.62
C ARG A 9 -9.61 9.35 -0.06
N ARG A 10 -10.34 8.27 -0.28
CA ARG A 10 -10.00 6.92 0.18
C ARG A 10 -8.73 6.33 -0.46
N PHE A 11 -8.47 6.59 -1.74
CA PHE A 11 -7.22 6.14 -2.40
C PHE A 11 -5.99 6.76 -1.74
N LEU A 12 -6.10 8.05 -1.41
CA LEU A 12 -5.01 8.80 -0.79
C LEU A 12 -4.72 8.27 0.61
N ILE A 13 -5.75 8.00 1.41
CA ILE A 13 -5.61 7.42 2.75
C ILE A 13 -4.93 6.04 2.66
N LEU A 14 -5.32 5.20 1.70
CA LEU A 14 -4.76 3.85 1.57
C LEU A 14 -3.27 3.85 1.17
N ILE A 15 -2.88 4.77 0.28
CA ILE A 15 -1.49 5.04 -0.09
C ILE A 15 -0.71 5.57 1.13
N CYS A 16 -1.28 6.48 1.91
CA CYS A 16 -0.61 6.97 3.12
C CYS A 16 -0.41 5.84 4.15
N VAL A 17 -1.40 4.96 4.35
CA VAL A 17 -1.28 3.82 5.25
C VAL A 17 -0.20 2.83 4.77
N GLY A 18 -0.18 2.50 3.46
CA GLY A 18 0.87 1.66 2.88
C GLY A 18 2.27 2.26 3.04
N ALA A 19 2.41 3.57 2.82
CA ALA A 19 3.67 4.28 3.01
C ALA A 19 4.13 4.32 4.47
N ILE A 20 3.21 4.48 5.44
CA ILE A 20 3.54 4.42 6.87
C ILE A 20 4.01 3.01 7.26
N ILE A 21 3.31 1.96 6.80
CA ILE A 21 3.68 0.57 7.06
C ILE A 21 5.05 0.26 6.45
N SER A 22 5.29 0.65 5.20
CA SER A 22 6.58 0.46 4.54
C SER A 22 7.69 1.25 5.23
N SER A 23 7.42 2.47 5.70
CA SER A 23 8.41 3.27 6.43
C SER A 23 8.72 2.69 7.81
N SER A 24 7.75 2.00 8.44
CA SER A 24 7.96 1.34 9.74
C SER A 24 8.94 0.16 9.67
N SER A 25 9.15 -0.43 8.49
CA SER A 25 10.18 -1.47 8.32
C SER A 25 11.61 -0.94 8.50
N ILE A 26 11.82 0.38 8.33
CA ILE A 26 13.11 1.03 8.60
C ILE A 26 13.41 1.00 10.10
N ILE A 27 12.41 1.21 10.94
CA ILE A 27 12.54 1.14 12.41
C ILE A 27 12.89 -0.29 12.83
N ALA A 28 12.26 -1.29 12.19
CA ALA A 28 12.59 -2.69 12.43
C ALA A 28 14.02 -3.05 11.98
N MET A 29 14.57 -2.38 10.97
CA MET A 29 15.97 -2.55 10.58
C MET A 29 16.95 -1.92 11.57
N LEU A 30 16.65 -0.72 12.09
CA LEU A 30 17.48 -0.09 13.12
C LEU A 30 17.56 -0.92 14.42
N ALA A 31 16.52 -1.71 14.72
CA ALA A 31 16.50 -2.58 15.89
C ALA A 31 17.37 -3.84 15.76
N VAL A 32 18.03 -4.05 14.62
CA VAL A 32 18.94 -5.19 14.37
C VAL A 32 20.40 -4.85 14.72
N ASP A 33 20.73 -3.59 15.00
CA ASP A 33 22.03 -3.17 15.52
C ASP A 33 22.24 -3.69 16.96
N ALA A 34 22.50 -4.99 17.08
CA ALA A 34 22.84 -5.63 18.33
C ALA A 34 24.34 -5.40 18.60
N GLU A 35 24.64 -4.71 19.69
CA GLU A 35 25.99 -4.60 20.22
C GLU A 35 26.49 -6.01 20.63
N PRO A 36 27.79 -6.35 20.53
CA PRO A 36 28.28 -7.68 20.93
C PRO A 36 28.03 -7.92 22.43
N GLY A 37 26.92 -8.61 22.74
CA GLY A 37 26.43 -8.85 24.10
C GLY A 37 24.91 -8.85 24.25
N GLU A 38 24.16 -8.39 23.25
CA GLU A 38 22.69 -8.32 23.29
C GLU A 38 21.95 -9.60 22.87
N ASP A 39 20.67 -9.68 23.28
CA ASP A 39 19.75 -10.80 23.03
C ASP A 39 19.56 -11.10 21.53
N ALA A 40 20.30 -12.11 21.04
CA ALA A 40 20.22 -12.60 19.66
C ALA A 40 18.81 -13.04 19.20
N THR A 41 17.90 -13.27 20.16
CA THR A 41 16.50 -13.62 19.90
C THR A 41 15.68 -12.45 19.38
N ALA A 42 15.97 -11.21 19.80
CA ALA A 42 15.30 -10.01 19.30
C ALA A 42 15.72 -9.70 17.85
N ALA A 43 17.02 -9.77 17.57
CA ALA A 43 17.56 -9.62 16.22
C ALA A 43 16.97 -10.65 15.23
N SER A 44 16.85 -11.91 15.65
CA SER A 44 16.25 -12.98 14.82
C SER A 44 14.77 -12.72 14.49
N ARG A 45 14.01 -12.16 15.44
CA ARG A 45 12.60 -11.80 15.23
C ARG A 45 12.45 -10.59 14.31
N ALA A 46 13.28 -9.57 14.51
CA ALA A 46 13.34 -8.39 13.66
C ALA A 46 13.65 -8.77 12.20
N CYS A 47 14.70 -9.56 11.96
CA CYS A 47 15.08 -10.09 10.64
C CYS A 47 13.93 -10.81 9.90
N ARG A 48 13.08 -11.54 10.63
CA ARG A 48 11.94 -12.24 10.02
C ARG A 48 10.75 -11.32 9.72
N SER A 49 10.61 -10.23 10.48
CA SER A 49 9.50 -9.28 10.35
C SER A 49 9.69 -8.23 9.26
N ILE A 50 10.93 -7.82 8.99
CA ILE A 50 11.31 -6.82 7.97
C ILE A 50 10.71 -7.12 6.59
N PRO A 51 10.90 -8.33 5.99
CA PRO A 51 10.38 -8.60 4.64
C PRO A 51 8.84 -8.58 4.61
N PHE A 52 8.18 -8.97 5.69
CA PHE A 52 6.72 -9.00 5.76
C PHE A 52 6.13 -7.59 5.85
N LEU A 53 6.70 -6.73 6.70
CA LEU A 53 6.31 -5.32 6.83
C LEU A 53 6.51 -4.56 5.51
N TYR A 54 7.64 -4.80 4.84
CA TYR A 54 7.92 -4.18 3.55
C TYR A 54 6.97 -4.68 2.46
N PHE A 55 6.74 -5.99 2.37
CA PHE A 55 5.87 -6.58 1.35
C PHE A 55 4.41 -6.12 1.48
N ILE A 56 3.85 -6.08 2.69
CA ILE A 56 2.48 -5.59 2.92
C ILE A 56 2.35 -4.11 2.54
N GLY A 57 3.30 -3.26 2.98
CA GLY A 57 3.30 -1.85 2.62
C GLY A 57 3.37 -1.65 1.10
N TRP A 58 4.25 -2.41 0.43
CA TRP A 58 4.43 -2.38 -1.01
C TRP A 58 3.19 -2.83 -1.78
N VAL A 59 2.56 -3.95 -1.38
CA VAL A 59 1.34 -4.48 -1.99
C VAL A 59 0.18 -3.50 -1.85
N LEU A 60 0.00 -2.89 -0.68
CA LEU A 60 -1.04 -1.87 -0.45
C LEU A 60 -0.83 -0.63 -1.33
N GLN A 61 0.42 -0.20 -1.48
CA GLN A 61 0.77 0.95 -2.32
C GLN A 61 0.49 0.67 -3.81
N TYR A 62 0.99 -0.46 -4.31
CA TYR A 62 0.89 -0.81 -5.73
C TYR A 62 -0.53 -1.21 -6.14
N SER A 63 -1.27 -1.94 -5.30
CA SER A 63 -2.67 -2.30 -5.58
C SER A 63 -3.56 -1.05 -5.71
N SER A 64 -3.36 -0.05 -4.86
CA SER A 64 -4.05 1.24 -4.92
C SER A 64 -3.73 2.01 -6.22
N LEU A 65 -2.46 2.07 -6.60
CA LEU A 65 -2.02 2.68 -7.86
C LEU A 65 -2.59 1.95 -9.08
N CYS A 66 -2.51 0.61 -9.10
CA CYS A 66 -3.06 -0.20 -10.18
C CYS A 66 -4.58 -0.01 -10.32
N ALA A 67 -5.34 0.01 -9.22
CA ALA A 67 -6.78 0.26 -9.27
C ALA A 67 -7.10 1.65 -9.86
N LYS A 68 -6.30 2.68 -9.54
CA LYS A 68 -6.46 4.03 -10.12
C LYS A 68 -6.11 4.06 -11.61
N SER A 69 -5.01 3.41 -12.00
CA SER A 69 -4.57 3.30 -13.39
C SER A 69 -5.56 2.49 -14.24
N CYS A 70 -6.10 1.39 -13.73
CA CYS A 70 -7.13 0.60 -14.40
C CYS A 70 -8.41 1.40 -14.62
N ARG A 71 -8.81 2.24 -13.66
CA ARG A 71 -9.95 3.15 -13.83
C ARG A 71 -9.69 4.16 -14.95
N LEU A 72 -8.50 4.76 -14.98
CA LEU A 72 -8.13 5.72 -16.02
C LEU A 72 -8.09 5.06 -17.39
N PHE A 73 -7.51 3.86 -17.49
CA PHE A 73 -7.45 3.07 -18.72
C PHE A 73 -8.85 2.71 -19.24
N LYS A 74 -9.74 2.22 -18.35
CA LYS A 74 -11.14 1.93 -18.71
C LYS A 74 -11.91 3.17 -19.15
N LEU A 75 -11.61 4.34 -18.57
CA LEU A 75 -12.22 5.61 -18.98
C LEU A 75 -11.70 6.06 -20.36
N ALA A 76 -10.40 5.93 -20.61
CA ALA A 76 -9.78 6.29 -21.88
C ALA A 76 -10.16 5.35 -23.03
N SER A 77 -10.36 4.06 -22.74
CA SER A 77 -10.78 3.05 -23.72
C SER A 77 -12.28 3.06 -24.02
N ALA A 78 -13.09 3.77 -23.23
CA ALA A 78 -14.53 3.85 -23.46
C ALA A 78 -14.85 4.90 -24.52
N THR A 79 -14.97 4.48 -25.78
CA THR A 79 -15.39 5.29 -26.94
C THR A 79 -16.75 5.99 -26.78
N ASN A 80 -17.55 5.60 -25.78
CA ASN A 80 -18.87 6.16 -25.47
C ASN A 80 -18.92 7.06 -24.21
N PHE A 81 -17.77 7.49 -23.65
CA PHE A 81 -17.71 8.39 -22.48
C PHE A 81 -18.67 8.03 -21.32
N ARG A 82 -19.02 6.75 -21.16
CA ARG A 82 -19.92 6.34 -20.08
C ARG A 82 -19.12 6.31 -18.80
N ARG A 83 -19.47 7.19 -17.86
CA ARG A 83 -18.80 7.33 -16.57
C ARG A 83 -18.92 6.03 -15.75
N ALA A 84 -17.98 5.10 -15.94
CA ALA A 84 -17.91 3.88 -15.16
C ALA A 84 -17.52 4.25 -13.72
N LYS A 85 -18.52 4.24 -12.83
CA LYS A 85 -18.34 4.45 -11.41
C LYS A 85 -17.87 3.11 -10.83
N LEU A 86 -16.57 2.88 -10.80
CA LEU A 86 -16.00 1.76 -10.05
C LEU A 86 -16.37 1.96 -8.57
N GLY A 87 -17.08 0.98 -8.01
CA GLY A 87 -17.57 1.03 -6.65
C GLY A 87 -16.42 0.92 -5.65
N GLU A 88 -16.59 1.54 -4.48
CA GLU A 88 -15.62 1.48 -3.39
C GLU A 88 -15.37 0.03 -2.92
N HIS A 89 -16.36 -0.84 -3.15
CA HIS A 89 -16.32 -2.26 -2.81
C HIS A 89 -15.40 -3.10 -3.73
N ASP A 90 -15.31 -2.74 -5.01
CA ASP A 90 -14.40 -3.42 -5.96
C ASP A 90 -12.94 -3.13 -5.63
N MET A 91 -12.65 -1.94 -5.08
CA MET A 91 -11.29 -1.60 -4.64
C MET A 91 -10.84 -2.44 -3.46
N VAL A 92 -11.70 -2.57 -2.44
CA VAL A 92 -11.36 -3.37 -1.26
C VAL A 92 -11.16 -4.83 -1.66
N TRP A 93 -11.93 -5.34 -2.61
CA TRP A 93 -11.73 -6.67 -3.20
C TRP A 93 -10.40 -6.82 -3.92
N ILE A 94 -10.00 -5.87 -4.75
CA ILE A 94 -8.70 -5.90 -5.45
C ILE A 94 -7.54 -5.86 -4.46
N ILE A 95 -7.67 -5.06 -3.39
CA ILE A 95 -6.67 -4.95 -2.34
C ILE A 95 -6.61 -6.23 -1.51
N ALA A 96 -7.75 -6.83 -1.17
CA ALA A 96 -7.83 -8.09 -0.43
C ALA A 96 -7.35 -9.30 -1.25
N LEU A 97 -7.55 -9.30 -2.57
CA LEU A 97 -7.01 -10.34 -3.48
C LEU A 97 -5.50 -10.19 -3.71
N ALA A 98 -4.96 -8.98 -3.56
CA ALA A 98 -3.53 -8.72 -3.74
C ALA A 98 -2.69 -9.05 -2.50
N LEU A 99 -3.33 -9.17 -1.33
CA LEU A 99 -2.71 -9.50 -0.04
C LEU A 99 -2.69 -11.02 0.18
#